data_AF-A0A917RZV4-F1
#
_entry.id   AF-A0A917RZV4-F1
#
_cell.length_a   1.000
_cell.length_b   1.000
_cell.length_c   1.000
_cell.angle_alpha   90.00
_cell.angle_beta   90.00
_cell.angle_gamma   90.00
#
_symmetry.space_group_name_H-M   'P 1'
#
loop_
_entity.id
_entity.type
_entity.pdbx_description
1 polymer ?
#
loop_
_entity_poly.entity_id
_entity_poly.type
_entity_poly.pdbx_seq_one_letter_code
_entity_poly.pdbx_strand_id
1 'polypeptide(L)'
;MNTWRDLAPSTRKALLQGEPAGDPDTDRIARAYAEKRLGRSQLKIFLIGIPIGLVVGLLLGLLVAMLDLPFGIVAPVLVAVWLGYWFFEARRKLALVRLLNVSQGAPRVPVVPGVQEGLEIRVPTVGVLRMMLPFLGTFAIPVAAGLLLSAPAITAAAAVLAIPVIAYFGHLLSWSIPGHPTVLDADGVHSPKDGVRVSWEAVREIRVVPLRATAGDSRQVIAFMLHDDETYLRQLPRWQALLAKMNKKTYLSPLVFMDSMVDKSIAEIAASAAAWSGIAVSKAG
;
A
#
# COMPACT_ATOMS: atom_id res chain seq x y z
N MET A 1 4.13 24.10 21.69
CA MET A 1 3.68 23.68 20.33
C MET A 1 2.57 22.67 20.51
N ASN A 2 1.42 22.89 19.86
CA ASN A 2 0.32 21.92 19.88
C ASN A 2 0.80 20.58 19.29
N THR A 3 0.40 19.50 19.93
CA THR A 3 0.72 18.13 19.55
C THR A 3 -0.51 17.43 18.98
N TRP A 4 -0.32 16.28 18.35
CA TRP A 4 -1.44 15.45 17.86
C TRP A 4 -2.49 15.17 18.95
N ARG A 5 -2.10 15.09 20.23
CA ARG A 5 -3.04 14.82 21.32
C ARG A 5 -3.94 16.00 21.64
N ASP A 6 -3.52 17.20 21.28
CA ASP A 6 -4.20 18.45 21.59
C ASP A 6 -5.27 18.79 20.55
N LEU A 7 -5.27 18.10 19.39
CA LEU A 7 -6.36 18.15 18.42
C LEU A 7 -7.62 17.45 18.97
N ALA A 8 -8.79 18.04 18.69
CA ALA A 8 -10.08 17.46 19.07
C ALA A 8 -10.20 16.01 18.56
N PRO A 9 -10.82 15.09 19.33
CA PRO A 9 -11.02 13.70 18.91
C PRO A 9 -11.72 13.56 17.55
N SER A 10 -12.68 14.43 17.24
CA SER A 10 -13.38 14.49 15.96
C SER A 10 -12.43 14.84 14.81
N THR A 11 -11.62 15.90 14.97
CA THR A 11 -10.62 16.34 13.97
C THR A 11 -9.61 15.24 13.69
N ARG A 12 -9.09 14.56 14.72
CA ARG A 12 -8.18 13.42 14.54
C ARG A 12 -8.80 12.28 13.75
N LYS A 13 -10.06 11.95 14.03
CA LYS A 13 -10.79 10.89 13.34
C LYS A 13 -11.01 11.24 11.87
N ALA A 14 -11.45 12.48 11.59
CA ALA A 14 -11.61 13.02 10.23
C ALA A 14 -10.30 12.94 9.43
N LEU A 15 -9.20 13.42 10.00
CA LEU A 15 -7.87 13.39 9.36
C LEU A 15 -7.40 11.95 9.06
N LEU A 16 -7.60 11.01 9.99
CA LEU A 16 -7.28 9.60 9.77
C LEU A 16 -8.19 8.92 8.72
N GLN A 17 -9.39 9.47 8.51
CA GLN A 17 -10.30 9.04 7.44
C GLN A 17 -9.91 9.64 6.08
N GLY A 18 -9.02 10.64 6.05
CA GLY A 18 -8.55 11.29 4.83
C GLY A 18 -9.28 12.57 4.48
N GLU A 19 -9.95 13.20 5.44
CA GLU A 19 -10.49 14.54 5.24
C GLU A 19 -9.35 15.56 5.28
N PRO A 20 -9.39 16.58 4.40
CA PRO A 20 -8.39 17.66 4.42
C PRO A 20 -8.48 18.43 5.74
N ALA A 21 -7.32 18.89 6.22
CA ALA A 21 -7.28 19.78 7.37
C ALA A 21 -8.00 21.09 7.03
N GLY A 22 -8.88 21.55 7.93
CA GLY A 22 -9.60 22.82 7.76
C GLY A 22 -8.71 24.05 7.95
N ASP A 23 -7.55 23.89 8.58
CA ASP A 23 -6.59 24.97 8.84
C ASP A 23 -5.13 24.52 8.65
N PRO A 24 -4.20 25.44 8.31
CA PRO A 24 -2.79 25.10 8.08
C PRO A 24 -2.02 24.57 9.31
N ASP A 25 -2.45 24.92 10.52
CA ASP A 25 -1.77 24.50 11.75
C ASP A 25 -2.07 23.04 12.10
N THR A 26 -3.34 22.64 11.95
CA THR A 26 -3.83 21.27 12.03
C THR A 26 -3.12 20.41 10.98
N ASP A 27 -2.96 20.92 9.75
CA ASP A 27 -2.22 20.22 8.69
C ASP A 27 -0.76 19.97 9.08
N ARG A 28 -0.08 21.00 9.60
CA ARG A 28 1.31 20.91 10.07
C ARG A 28 1.46 19.90 11.21
N ILE A 29 0.54 19.91 12.20
CA ILE A 29 0.55 18.97 13.33
C ILE A 29 0.31 17.54 12.86
N ALA A 30 -0.65 17.35 11.95
CA ALA A 30 -0.99 16.05 11.38
C ALA A 30 0.20 15.47 10.60
N ARG A 31 0.82 16.27 9.72
CA ARG A 31 2.01 15.89 8.95
C ARG A 31 3.17 15.49 9.86
N ALA A 32 3.51 16.35 10.83
CA ALA A 32 4.59 16.06 11.78
C ALA A 32 4.32 14.77 12.58
N TYR A 33 3.07 14.51 12.96
CA TYR A 33 2.68 13.26 13.63
C TYR A 33 2.87 12.03 12.74
N ALA A 34 2.40 12.09 11.49
CA ALA A 34 2.53 10.98 10.55
C ALA A 34 3.99 10.71 10.17
N GLU A 35 4.78 11.74 9.88
CA GLU A 35 6.22 11.63 9.62
C GLU A 35 6.96 11.04 10.81
N LYS A 36 6.69 11.51 12.04
CA LYS A 36 7.30 10.94 13.26
C LYS A 36 6.95 9.47 13.48
N ARG A 37 5.72 9.06 13.16
CA ARG A 37 5.23 7.69 13.35
C ARG A 37 5.76 6.74 12.28
N LEU A 38 5.75 7.15 11.00
CA LEU A 38 6.33 6.39 9.90
C LEU A 38 7.86 6.36 9.97
N GLY A 39 8.46 7.44 10.49
CA GLY A 39 9.88 7.63 10.76
C GLY A 39 10.47 6.73 11.86
N ARG A 40 9.63 6.04 12.65
CA ARG A 40 10.13 5.08 13.64
C ARG A 40 10.75 3.89 12.92
N SER A 41 12.07 3.75 13.05
CA SER A 41 12.83 2.64 12.49
C SER A 41 12.18 1.29 12.81
N GLN A 42 11.94 0.48 11.77
CA GLN A 42 11.46 -0.89 11.93
C GLN A 42 12.39 -1.70 12.83
N LEU A 43 13.70 -1.42 12.80
CA LEU A 43 14.69 -2.06 13.67
C LEU A 43 14.37 -1.85 15.15
N LYS A 44 13.93 -0.65 15.56
CA LYS A 44 13.52 -0.37 16.95
C LYS A 44 12.22 -1.09 17.32
N ILE A 45 11.29 -1.22 16.36
CA ILE A 45 10.05 -1.98 16.56
C ILE A 45 10.36 -3.48 16.71
N PHE A 46 11.28 -4.02 15.91
CA PHE A 46 11.75 -5.41 16.05
C PHE A 46 12.52 -5.62 17.36
N LEU A 47 13.48 -4.76 17.69
CA LEU A 47 14.30 -4.87 18.91
C LEU A 47 13.47 -4.80 20.20
N ILE A 48 12.37 -4.04 20.20
CA ILE A 48 11.44 -3.97 21.35
C ILE A 48 10.38 -5.07 21.27
N GLY A 49 9.92 -5.39 20.06
CA GLY A 49 8.85 -6.36 19.81
C GLY A 49 9.29 -7.80 20.07
N ILE A 50 10.53 -8.17 19.76
CA ILE A 50 11.08 -9.51 20.02
C ILE A 50 11.05 -9.85 21.52
N PRO A 51 11.65 -9.06 22.44
CA PRO A 51 11.63 -9.39 23.87
C PRO A 51 10.21 -9.36 24.45
N ILE A 52 9.35 -8.43 24.03
CA ILE A 52 7.93 -8.42 24.45
C ILE A 52 7.22 -9.68 23.96
N GLY A 53 7.41 -10.06 22.69
CA GLY A 53 6.83 -11.26 22.11
C GLY A 53 7.30 -12.53 22.81
N LEU A 54 8.57 -12.57 23.23
CA LEU A 54 9.16 -13.68 23.96
C LEU A 54 8.57 -13.80 25.38
N VAL A 55 8.45 -12.69 26.10
CA VAL A 55 7.80 -12.65 27.43
C VAL A 55 6.32 -13.03 27.33
N VAL A 56 5.58 -12.45 26.38
CA VAL A 56 4.16 -12.78 26.16
C VAL A 56 4.00 -14.24 25.79
N GLY A 57 4.80 -14.76 24.85
CA GLY A 57 4.77 -16.16 24.45
C GLY A 57 5.06 -17.11 25.60
N LEU A 58 6.02 -16.77 26.46
CA LEU A 58 6.38 -17.58 27.63
C LEU A 58 5.26 -17.58 28.68
N LEU A 59 4.67 -16.42 28.99
CA LEU A 59 3.51 -16.32 29.88
C LEU A 59 2.29 -17.08 29.34
N LEU A 60 2.06 -17.01 28.03
CA LEU A 60 0.94 -17.69 27.37
C LEU A 60 1.15 -19.21 27.36
N GLY A 61 2.36 -19.68 27.09
CA GLY A 61 2.73 -21.09 27.21
C GLY A 61 2.56 -21.62 28.64
N LEU A 62 2.93 -20.83 29.64
CA LEU A 62 2.79 -21.17 31.05
C LEU A 62 1.31 -21.23 31.47
N LEU A 63 0.50 -20.28 31.01
CA LEU A 63 -0.96 -20.27 31.22
C LEU A 63 -1.63 -21.51 30.60
N VAL A 64 -1.23 -21.88 29.38
CA VAL A 64 -1.77 -23.05 28.67
C VAL A 64 -1.43 -24.34 29.41
N ALA A 65 -0.19 -24.46 29.90
CA ALA A 65 0.23 -25.59 30.71
C ALA A 65 -0.50 -25.65 32.06
N MET A 66 -0.73 -24.51 32.73
CA MET A 66 -1.46 -24.46 34.00
C MET A 66 -2.95 -24.81 33.85
N LEU A 67 -3.56 -24.48 32.72
CA LEU A 67 -4.98 -24.71 32.45
C LEU A 67 -5.26 -26.03 31.70
N ASP A 68 -4.23 -26.82 31.44
CA ASP A 68 -4.28 -28.06 30.64
C ASP A 68 -5.05 -27.88 29.32
N LEU A 69 -4.89 -26.72 28.70
CA LEU A 69 -5.62 -26.39 27.48
C LEU A 69 -5.00 -27.14 26.30
N PRO A 70 -5.81 -27.87 25.51
CA PRO A 70 -5.28 -28.56 24.35
C PRO A 70 -4.75 -27.55 23.34
N PHE A 71 -3.53 -27.78 22.86
CA PHE A 71 -2.84 -26.91 21.90
C PHE A 71 -3.68 -26.59 20.66
N GLY A 72 -4.54 -27.55 20.24
CA GLY A 72 -5.48 -27.38 19.14
C GLY A 72 -6.51 -26.25 19.33
N ILE A 73 -6.80 -25.84 20.56
CA ILE A 73 -7.71 -24.71 20.87
C ILE A 73 -6.93 -23.39 20.91
N VAL A 74 -5.72 -23.41 21.47
CA VAL A 74 -4.93 -22.20 21.72
C VAL A 74 -4.26 -21.68 20.43
N ALA A 75 -3.76 -22.58 19.59
CA ALA A 75 -3.01 -22.20 18.41
C ALA A 75 -3.81 -21.38 17.38
N PRO A 76 -5.08 -21.70 17.05
CA PRO A 76 -5.92 -20.85 16.20
C PRO A 76 -6.11 -19.44 16.76
N VAL A 77 -6.26 -19.30 18.08
CA VAL A 77 -6.41 -17.99 18.74
C VAL A 77 -5.12 -17.18 18.59
N LEU A 78 -3.96 -17.79 18.80
CA LEU A 78 -2.67 -17.13 18.61
C LEU A 78 -2.45 -16.68 17.16
N VAL A 79 -2.77 -17.54 16.20
CA VAL A 79 -2.71 -17.19 14.76
C VAL A 79 -3.67 -16.04 14.45
N ALA A 80 -4.90 -16.07 14.95
CA ALA A 80 -5.88 -14.99 14.77
C ALA A 80 -5.42 -13.66 15.37
N VAL A 81 -4.84 -13.68 16.58
CA VAL A 81 -4.28 -12.49 17.24
C VAL A 81 -3.10 -11.94 16.44
N TRP A 82 -2.19 -12.81 15.99
CA TRP A 82 -1.03 -12.42 15.20
C TRP A 82 -1.43 -11.77 13.87
N LEU A 83 -2.37 -12.38 13.14
CA LEU A 83 -2.93 -11.83 11.91
C LEU A 83 -3.69 -10.52 12.15
N GLY A 84 -4.49 -10.46 13.22
CA GLY A 84 -5.22 -9.27 13.62
C GLY A 84 -4.28 -8.10 13.92
N TYR A 85 -3.14 -8.36 14.57
CA TYR A 85 -2.10 -7.38 14.81
C TYR A 85 -1.51 -6.84 13.50
N TRP A 86 -1.11 -7.73 12.58
CA TRP A 86 -0.57 -7.33 11.28
C TRP A 86 -1.57 -6.52 10.45
N PHE A 87 -2.84 -6.94 10.44
CA PHE A 87 -3.89 -6.22 9.76
C PHE A 87 -4.13 -4.82 10.37
N PHE A 88 -4.14 -4.73 11.69
CA PHE A 88 -4.27 -3.46 12.41
C PHE A 88 -3.10 -2.51 12.09
N GLU A 89 -1.86 -2.99 12.16
CA GLU A 89 -0.68 -2.19 11.83
C GLU A 89 -0.65 -1.78 10.36
N ALA A 90 -1.06 -2.65 9.43
CA ALA A 90 -1.20 -2.31 8.02
C ALA A 90 -2.22 -1.18 7.82
N ARG A 91 -3.43 -1.30 8.40
CA ARG A 91 -4.46 -0.25 8.33
C ARG A 91 -3.99 1.07 8.93
N ARG A 92 -3.28 1.00 10.05
CA ARG A 92 -2.71 2.17 10.71
C ARG A 92 -1.69 2.87 9.82
N LYS A 93 -0.74 2.13 9.21
CA LYS A 93 0.23 2.70 8.28
C LYS A 93 -0.45 3.34 7.07
N LEU A 94 -1.45 2.68 6.49
CA LEU A 94 -2.23 3.23 5.38
C LEU A 94 -2.95 4.54 5.76
N ALA A 95 -3.49 4.64 6.97
CA ALA A 95 -4.11 5.88 7.45
C ALA A 95 -3.10 7.03 7.60
N LEU A 96 -1.87 6.74 8.05
CA LEU A 96 -0.81 7.74 8.15
C LEU A 96 -0.30 8.19 6.77
N VAL A 97 -0.15 7.26 5.83
CA VAL A 97 0.21 7.58 4.43
C VAL A 97 -0.90 8.43 3.79
N ARG A 98 -2.17 8.06 3.97
CA ARG A 98 -3.32 8.86 3.52
C ARG A 98 -3.27 10.28 4.08
N LEU A 99 -3.02 10.42 5.38
CA LEU A 99 -2.93 11.71 6.04
C LEU A 99 -1.84 12.60 5.40
N LEU A 100 -0.71 12.01 5.02
CA LEU A 100 0.36 12.74 4.31
C LEU A 100 -0.01 13.10 2.87
N ASN A 101 -0.77 12.25 2.18
CA ASN A 101 -1.19 12.49 0.80
C ASN A 101 -2.33 13.52 0.67
N VAL A 102 -3.15 13.64 1.72
CA VAL A 102 -4.25 14.61 1.81
C VAL A 102 -3.76 15.98 2.29
N SER A 103 -2.70 16.00 3.10
CA SER A 103 -2.09 17.24 3.59
C SER A 103 -1.64 18.14 2.43
N GLN A 104 -2.20 19.34 2.36
CA GLN A 104 -1.92 20.31 1.30
C GLN A 104 -0.59 21.07 1.52
N GLY A 105 0.08 20.85 2.65
CA GLY A 105 1.18 21.70 3.11
C GLY A 105 2.58 21.46 2.55
N ALA A 106 2.79 20.58 1.55
CA ALA A 106 4.09 20.52 0.85
C ALA A 106 4.05 21.46 -0.37
N PRO A 107 4.99 22.40 -0.52
CA PRO A 107 5.17 23.14 -1.77
C PRO A 107 5.28 22.13 -2.91
N ARG A 108 4.35 22.20 -3.85
CA ARG A 108 4.32 21.29 -5.00
C ARG A 108 5.20 21.88 -6.08
N VAL A 109 6.24 21.14 -6.46
CA VAL A 109 7.13 21.56 -7.53
C VAL A 109 6.61 20.98 -8.85
N PRO A 110 6.47 21.80 -9.90
CA PRO A 110 6.11 21.29 -11.22
C PRO A 110 7.20 20.34 -11.74
N VAL A 111 6.80 19.21 -12.30
CA VAL A 111 7.73 18.33 -13.03
C VAL A 111 7.93 18.89 -14.44
N VAL A 112 9.18 19.01 -14.87
CA VAL A 112 9.51 19.46 -16.24
C VAL A 112 9.00 18.41 -17.24
N PRO A 113 8.23 18.80 -18.27
CA PRO A 113 7.79 17.89 -19.31
C PRO A 113 8.98 17.18 -19.98
N GLY A 114 8.81 15.88 -20.21
CA GLY A 114 9.77 15.07 -20.96
C GLY A 114 9.55 15.16 -22.47
N VAL A 115 10.09 14.18 -23.20
CA VAL A 115 9.86 14.04 -24.65
C VAL A 115 8.50 13.37 -24.88
N GLN A 116 7.75 13.84 -25.89
CA GLN A 116 6.49 13.23 -26.35
C GLN A 116 6.75 11.96 -27.16
N GLU A 117 7.34 10.96 -26.51
CA GLU A 117 7.45 9.60 -27.03
C GLU A 117 6.45 8.71 -26.30
N GLY A 118 5.86 7.76 -27.03
CA GLY A 118 4.99 6.75 -26.42
C GLY A 118 5.77 5.96 -25.38
N LEU A 119 5.30 5.94 -24.14
CA LEU A 119 5.97 5.25 -23.05
C LEU A 119 5.26 3.95 -22.74
N GLU A 120 5.93 2.83 -23.00
CA GLU A 120 5.52 1.53 -22.51
C GLU A 120 6.01 1.31 -21.08
N ILE A 121 5.08 1.00 -20.19
CA ILE A 121 5.31 0.67 -18.79
C ILE A 121 5.00 -0.80 -18.60
N ARG A 122 5.97 -1.57 -18.12
CA ARG A 122 5.84 -3.01 -17.92
C ARG A 122 6.01 -3.37 -16.46
N VAL A 123 5.38 -4.46 -16.04
CA VAL A 123 5.56 -5.00 -14.69
C VAL A 123 6.69 -6.04 -14.73
N PRO A 124 7.89 -5.76 -14.20
CA PRO A 124 8.98 -6.72 -14.27
C PRO A 124 8.72 -7.91 -13.34
N THR A 125 8.97 -9.14 -13.82
CA THR A 125 8.82 -10.37 -13.02
C THR A 125 9.62 -10.28 -11.72
N VAL A 126 10.84 -9.73 -11.78
CA VAL A 126 11.70 -9.51 -10.62
C VAL A 126 11.06 -8.57 -9.59
N GLY A 127 10.35 -7.53 -10.03
CA GLY A 127 9.62 -6.62 -9.15
C GLY A 127 8.50 -7.34 -8.40
N VAL A 128 7.72 -8.14 -9.12
CA VAL A 128 6.64 -8.96 -8.53
C VAL A 128 7.19 -9.96 -7.51
N LEU A 129 8.26 -10.68 -7.86
CA LEU A 129 8.89 -11.67 -6.96
C LEU A 129 9.44 -11.02 -5.68
N ARG A 130 10.10 -9.86 -5.80
CA ARG A 130 10.60 -9.10 -4.65
C ARG A 130 9.46 -8.63 -3.73
N MET A 131 8.33 -8.21 -4.31
CA MET A 131 7.16 -7.83 -3.53
C MET A 131 6.49 -9.04 -2.87
N MET A 132 6.48 -10.19 -3.54
CA MET A 132 5.85 -11.42 -3.08
C MET A 132 6.57 -12.07 -1.90
N LEU A 133 7.91 -12.06 -1.90
CA LEU A 133 8.73 -12.83 -0.97
C LEU A 133 8.41 -12.59 0.53
N PRO A 134 8.25 -11.34 1.02
CA PRO A 134 7.89 -11.11 2.42
C PRO A 134 6.52 -11.67 2.81
N PHE A 135 5.54 -11.59 1.90
CA PHE A 135 4.20 -12.13 2.15
C PHE A 135 4.20 -13.65 2.16
N LEU A 136 4.91 -14.29 1.24
CA LEU A 136 5.04 -15.76 1.26
C LEU A 136 5.71 -16.25 2.54
N GLY A 137 6.75 -15.56 3.01
CA GLY A 137 7.38 -15.89 4.31
C GLY A 137 6.40 -15.84 5.48
N THR A 138 5.46 -14.90 5.46
CA THR A 138 4.44 -14.70 6.51
C THR A 138 3.51 -15.93 6.64
N PHE A 139 3.24 -16.64 5.54
CA PHE A 139 2.42 -17.86 5.55
C PHE A 139 3.24 -19.15 5.59
N ALA A 140 4.45 -19.15 5.00
CA ALA A 140 5.34 -20.31 5.00
C ALA A 140 5.78 -20.69 6.43
N ILE A 141 6.06 -19.70 7.29
CA ILE A 141 6.45 -19.94 8.68
C ILE A 141 5.38 -20.72 9.47
N PRO A 142 4.11 -20.27 9.55
CA PRO A 142 3.08 -21.02 10.27
C PRO A 142 2.74 -22.36 9.61
N VAL A 143 2.82 -22.49 8.28
CA VAL A 143 2.68 -23.79 7.59
C VAL A 143 3.79 -24.76 8.04
N ALA A 144 5.05 -24.33 7.98
CA ALA A 144 6.18 -25.16 8.39
C ALA A 144 6.11 -25.53 9.88
N ALA A 145 5.78 -24.56 10.75
CA ALA A 145 5.57 -24.81 12.18
C ALA A 145 4.42 -25.80 12.42
N GLY A 146 3.31 -25.66 11.71
CA GLY A 146 2.17 -26.57 11.77
C GLY A 146 2.54 -28.00 11.37
N LEU A 147 3.36 -28.17 10.34
CA LEU A 147 3.87 -29.49 9.92
C LEU A 147 4.85 -30.08 10.94
N LEU A 148 5.82 -29.31 11.41
CA LEU A 148 6.83 -29.75 12.38
C LEU A 148 6.21 -30.16 13.72
N LEU A 149 5.17 -29.44 14.17
CA LEU A 149 4.47 -29.70 15.42
C LEU A 149 3.29 -30.68 15.26
N SER A 150 3.09 -31.27 14.08
CA SER A 150 1.95 -32.14 13.79
C SER A 150 0.60 -31.49 14.14
N ALA A 151 0.47 -30.19 13.89
CA ALA A 151 -0.70 -29.37 14.17
C ALA A 151 -1.45 -29.03 12.86
N PRO A 152 -2.34 -29.93 12.38
CA PRO A 152 -3.00 -29.78 11.08
C PRO A 152 -3.88 -28.53 10.99
N ALA A 153 -4.47 -28.10 12.12
CA ALA A 153 -5.29 -26.88 12.18
C ALA A 153 -4.50 -25.61 11.84
N ILE A 154 -3.25 -25.49 12.31
CA ILE A 154 -2.38 -24.35 12.00
C ILE A 154 -2.03 -24.33 10.52
N THR A 155 -1.64 -25.50 10.00
CA THR A 155 -1.30 -25.71 8.59
C THR A 155 -2.47 -25.33 7.68
N ALA A 156 -3.67 -25.85 7.98
CA ALA A 156 -4.87 -25.58 7.20
C ALA A 156 -5.26 -24.09 7.25
N ALA A 157 -5.24 -23.46 8.43
CA ALA A 157 -5.57 -22.05 8.57
C ALA A 157 -4.59 -21.15 7.78
N ALA A 158 -3.29 -21.40 7.91
CA ALA A 158 -2.28 -20.64 7.19
C ALA A 158 -2.38 -20.83 5.66
N ALA A 159 -2.63 -22.06 5.21
CA ALA A 159 -2.80 -22.37 3.79
C ALA A 159 -4.04 -21.66 3.21
N VAL A 160 -5.20 -21.74 3.88
CA VAL A 160 -6.43 -21.08 3.43
C VAL A 160 -6.25 -19.56 3.33
N LEU A 161 -5.57 -18.95 4.29
CA LEU A 161 -5.29 -17.52 4.28
C LEU A 161 -4.26 -17.10 3.22
N ALA A 162 -3.37 -18.01 2.82
CA ALA A 162 -2.40 -17.75 1.77
C ALA A 162 -3.05 -17.72 0.36
N ILE A 163 -4.18 -18.41 0.16
CA ILE A 163 -4.88 -18.49 -1.14
C ILE A 163 -5.09 -17.12 -1.80
N PRO A 164 -5.74 -16.12 -1.17
CA PRO A 164 -5.97 -14.82 -1.81
C PRO A 164 -4.67 -14.07 -2.13
N VAL A 165 -3.64 -14.26 -1.31
CA VAL A 165 -2.32 -13.65 -1.51
C VAL A 165 -1.61 -14.28 -2.71
N ILE A 166 -1.62 -15.61 -2.80
CA ILE A 166 -1.07 -16.36 -3.93
C ILE A 166 -1.83 -16.02 -5.21
N ALA A 167 -3.16 -15.96 -5.17
CA ALA A 167 -3.99 -15.59 -6.31
C ALA A 167 -3.66 -14.17 -6.81
N TYR A 168 -3.48 -13.21 -5.89
CA TYR A 168 -3.07 -11.85 -6.23
C TYR A 168 -1.69 -11.79 -6.89
N PHE A 169 -0.69 -12.51 -6.36
CA PHE A 169 0.64 -12.55 -6.96
C PHE A 169 0.68 -13.31 -8.28
N GLY A 170 -0.10 -14.39 -8.42
CA GLY A 170 -0.29 -15.07 -9.70
C GLY A 170 -0.88 -14.13 -10.76
N HIS A 171 -1.84 -13.29 -10.35
CA HIS A 171 -2.33 -12.23 -11.22
C HIS A 171 -1.22 -11.24 -11.59
N LEU A 172 -0.46 -10.69 -10.64
CA LEU A 172 0.64 -9.77 -10.95
C LEU A 172 1.72 -10.41 -11.85
N LEU A 173 2.03 -11.69 -11.67
CA LEU A 173 2.97 -12.41 -12.52
C LEU A 173 2.44 -12.54 -13.94
N SER A 174 1.13 -12.70 -14.14
CA SER A 174 0.53 -12.68 -15.48
C SER A 174 0.71 -11.33 -16.19
N TRP A 175 0.95 -10.23 -15.47
CA TRP A 175 1.27 -8.92 -16.06
C TRP A 175 2.74 -8.79 -16.45
N SER A 176 3.59 -9.68 -15.94
CA SER A 176 5.00 -9.73 -16.31
C SER A 176 5.29 -10.54 -17.58
N ILE A 177 4.27 -11.21 -18.13
CA ILE A 177 4.36 -11.92 -19.41
C ILE A 177 4.50 -10.88 -20.54
N PRO A 178 5.44 -11.07 -21.50
CA PRO A 178 5.60 -10.18 -22.64
C PRO A 178 4.28 -9.95 -23.41
N GLY A 179 4.07 -8.74 -23.91
CA GLY A 179 2.88 -8.38 -24.71
C GLY A 179 1.75 -7.69 -23.94
N HIS A 180 1.97 -7.35 -22.67
CA HIS A 180 0.99 -6.66 -21.83
C HIS A 180 1.51 -5.34 -21.20
N PRO A 181 2.11 -4.41 -21.97
CA PRO A 181 2.52 -3.12 -21.41
C PRO A 181 1.30 -2.23 -21.15
N THR A 182 1.38 -1.40 -20.12
CA THR A 182 0.54 -0.20 -20.03
C THR A 182 1.19 0.90 -20.86
N VAL A 183 0.45 1.52 -21.76
CA VAL A 183 0.96 2.51 -22.72
C VAL A 183 0.50 3.91 -22.33
N LEU A 184 1.42 4.87 -22.34
CA LEU A 184 1.14 6.31 -22.27
C LEU A 184 1.46 6.93 -23.63
N ASP A 185 0.46 7.49 -24.29
CA ASP A 185 0.58 8.10 -25.61
C ASP A 185 -0.31 9.34 -25.75
N ALA A 186 -0.51 9.84 -26.98
CA ALA A 186 -1.37 10.99 -27.28
C ALA A 186 -2.82 10.82 -26.79
N ASP A 187 -3.29 9.59 -26.74
CA ASP A 187 -4.69 9.26 -26.51
C ASP A 187 -5.01 9.07 -25.02
N GLY A 188 -4.00 8.85 -24.17
CA GLY A 188 -4.19 8.64 -22.75
C GLY A 188 -3.31 7.55 -22.15
N VAL A 189 -3.85 6.90 -21.11
CA VAL A 189 -3.28 5.73 -20.46
C VAL A 189 -4.08 4.49 -20.87
N HIS A 190 -3.42 3.49 -21.45
CA HIS A 190 -4.09 2.29 -21.98
C HIS A 190 -3.47 1.01 -21.40
N SER A 191 -4.31 0.07 -20.98
CA SER A 191 -3.91 -1.31 -20.67
C SER A 191 -4.57 -2.24 -21.70
N PRO A 192 -3.85 -2.67 -22.76
CA PRO A 192 -4.40 -3.58 -23.78
C PRO A 192 -4.89 -4.89 -23.18
N LYS A 193 -4.25 -5.36 -22.10
CA LYS A 193 -4.59 -6.60 -21.41
C LYS A 193 -5.98 -6.56 -20.79
N ASP A 194 -6.34 -5.45 -20.16
CA ASP A 194 -7.64 -5.29 -19.51
C ASP A 194 -8.67 -4.62 -20.44
N GLY A 195 -8.26 -4.19 -21.64
CA GLY A 195 -9.09 -3.40 -22.54
C GLY A 195 -9.47 -2.03 -21.97
N VAL A 196 -8.67 -1.51 -21.03
CA VAL A 196 -8.94 -0.27 -20.30
C VAL A 196 -8.25 0.89 -20.98
N ARG A 197 -8.99 1.98 -21.19
CA ARG A 197 -8.50 3.21 -21.82
C ARG A 197 -8.99 4.41 -21.02
N VAL A 198 -8.05 5.23 -20.58
CA VAL A 198 -8.31 6.47 -19.84
C VAL A 198 -7.74 7.62 -20.64
N SER A 199 -8.60 8.43 -21.25
CA SER A 199 -8.16 9.60 -22.00
C SER A 199 -7.57 10.67 -21.09
N TRP A 200 -6.68 11.51 -21.63
CA TRP A 200 -6.14 12.63 -20.86
C TRP A 200 -7.23 13.61 -20.40
N GLU A 201 -8.31 13.76 -21.17
CA GLU A 201 -9.49 14.55 -20.78
C GLU A 201 -10.20 14.01 -19.53
N ALA A 202 -10.09 12.71 -19.25
CA ALA A 202 -10.64 12.12 -18.03
C ALA A 202 -9.73 12.34 -16.82
N VAL A 203 -8.48 12.79 -17.03
CA VAL A 203 -7.50 13.07 -15.97
C VAL A 203 -7.57 14.55 -15.58
N ARG A 204 -7.92 14.81 -14.33
CA ARG A 204 -7.97 16.16 -13.75
C ARG A 204 -6.59 16.66 -13.32
N GLU A 205 -5.78 15.78 -12.75
CA GLU A 205 -4.51 16.15 -12.11
C GLU A 205 -3.59 14.94 -12.03
N ILE A 206 -2.28 15.16 -12.18
CA ILE A 206 -1.27 14.12 -11.99
C ILE A 206 -0.45 14.46 -10.75
N ARG A 207 -0.33 13.50 -9.83
CA ARG A 207 0.39 13.67 -8.56
C ARG A 207 1.46 12.61 -8.41
N VAL A 208 2.66 13.04 -8.04
CA VAL A 208 3.74 12.17 -7.56
C VAL A 208 3.78 12.26 -6.05
N VAL A 209 3.38 11.17 -5.39
CA VAL A 209 3.34 11.05 -3.93
C VAL A 209 4.34 10.00 -3.47
N PRO A 210 4.99 10.21 -2.33
CA PRO A 210 5.90 9.21 -1.80
C PRO A 210 5.11 8.01 -1.25
N LEU A 211 5.56 6.78 -1.52
CA LEU A 211 4.92 5.55 -1.07
C LEU A 211 4.87 5.48 0.47
N ARG A 212 5.88 6.06 1.13
CA ARG A 212 6.09 6.18 2.60
C ARG A 212 5.58 4.99 3.41
N ALA A 213 5.85 3.76 2.97
CA ALA A 213 5.51 2.57 3.75
C ALA A 213 6.37 2.46 5.03
N THR A 214 7.57 3.06 5.02
CA THR A 214 8.50 3.14 6.16
C THR A 214 9.35 4.43 6.12
N ALA A 215 10.04 4.71 7.23
CA ALA A 215 10.96 5.84 7.43
C ALA A 215 12.03 6.03 6.35
N GLY A 216 12.48 4.94 5.72
CA GLY A 216 13.54 4.97 4.70
C GLY A 216 13.04 4.67 3.29
N ASP A 217 11.72 4.64 3.08
CA ASP A 217 11.15 4.30 1.78
C ASP A 217 11.15 5.51 0.84
N SER A 218 12.12 5.54 -0.08
CA SER A 218 12.27 6.59 -1.09
C SER A 218 11.39 6.39 -2.32
N ARG A 219 10.67 5.25 -2.41
CA ARG A 219 9.83 4.92 -3.57
C ARG A 219 8.68 5.90 -3.72
N GLN A 220 8.32 6.17 -4.96
CA GLN A 220 7.25 7.07 -5.33
C GLN A 220 6.09 6.31 -5.97
N VAL A 221 4.94 6.96 -5.95
CA VAL A 221 3.70 6.55 -6.58
C VAL A 221 3.22 7.71 -7.43
N ILE A 222 2.94 7.46 -8.69
CA ILE A 222 2.21 8.40 -9.54
C ILE A 222 0.73 8.05 -9.48
N ALA A 223 -0.11 9.06 -9.26
CA ALA A 223 -1.55 8.96 -9.16
C ALA A 223 -2.19 9.88 -10.20
N PHE A 224 -3.04 9.31 -11.05
CA PHE A 224 -3.80 10.03 -12.07
C PHE A 224 -5.19 10.32 -11.51
N MET A 225 -5.40 11.53 -11.00
CA MET A 225 -6.68 11.93 -10.41
C MET A 225 -7.72 12.06 -11.53
N LEU A 226 -8.77 11.25 -11.50
CA LEU A 226 -9.78 11.24 -12.55
C LEU A 226 -10.92 12.23 -12.22
N HIS A 227 -11.60 12.73 -13.25
CA HIS A 227 -12.84 13.49 -13.08
C HIS A 227 -13.97 12.60 -12.56
N ASP A 228 -14.07 11.38 -13.10
CA ASP A 228 -15.02 10.36 -12.66
C ASP A 228 -14.33 9.00 -12.48
N ASP A 229 -14.04 8.67 -11.22
CA ASP A 229 -13.46 7.39 -10.84
C ASP A 229 -14.38 6.21 -11.16
N GLU A 230 -15.71 6.37 -11.12
CA GLU A 230 -16.65 5.26 -11.30
C GLU A 230 -16.67 4.80 -12.76
N THR A 231 -16.51 5.72 -13.72
CA THR A 231 -16.36 5.36 -15.14
C THR A 231 -15.14 4.47 -15.37
N TYR A 232 -14.00 4.78 -14.74
CA TYR A 232 -12.81 3.91 -14.79
C TYR A 232 -13.04 2.57 -14.07
N LEU A 233 -13.59 2.60 -12.85
CA LEU A 233 -13.78 1.39 -12.03
C LEU A 233 -14.76 0.39 -12.67
N ARG A 234 -15.70 0.85 -13.50
CA ARG A 234 -16.63 -0.02 -14.27
C ARG A 234 -15.96 -0.76 -15.42
N GLN A 235 -14.83 -0.25 -15.94
CA GLN A 235 -14.06 -0.92 -16.98
C GLN A 235 -13.27 -2.11 -16.42
N LEU A 236 -13.01 -2.11 -15.10
CA LEU A 236 -12.22 -3.15 -14.45
C LEU A 236 -13.09 -4.35 -14.03
N PRO A 237 -12.53 -5.58 -14.07
CA PRO A 237 -13.07 -6.72 -13.35
C PRO A 237 -13.35 -6.37 -11.88
N ARG A 238 -14.45 -6.88 -11.31
CA ARG A 238 -14.93 -6.52 -9.96
C ARG A 238 -13.86 -6.59 -8.87
N TRP A 239 -12.99 -7.58 -8.94
CA TRP A 239 -11.93 -7.79 -7.96
C TRP A 239 -10.77 -6.78 -8.15
N GLN A 240 -10.42 -6.40 -9.39
CA GLN A 240 -9.47 -5.30 -9.67
C GLN A 240 -10.07 -3.96 -9.23
N ALA A 241 -11.35 -3.72 -9.50
CA ALA A 241 -12.04 -2.52 -9.04
C ALA A 241 -12.02 -2.39 -7.50
N LEU A 242 -12.11 -3.51 -6.77
CA LEU A 242 -11.98 -3.52 -5.32
C LEU A 242 -10.58 -3.10 -4.85
N LEU A 243 -9.53 -3.57 -5.51
CA LEU A 243 -8.15 -3.15 -5.23
C LEU A 243 -7.91 -1.68 -5.62
N ALA A 244 -8.41 -1.25 -6.77
CA ALA A 244 -8.34 0.14 -7.21
C ALA A 244 -9.09 1.08 -6.24
N LYS A 245 -10.22 0.66 -5.66
CA LYS A 245 -10.89 1.40 -4.56
C LYS A 245 -10.01 1.51 -3.30
N MET A 246 -9.15 0.54 -3.02
CA MET A 246 -8.16 0.65 -1.93
C MET A 246 -7.04 1.64 -2.27
N ASN A 247 -6.63 1.71 -3.54
CA ASN A 247 -5.68 2.71 -4.03
C ASN A 247 -6.27 4.12 -3.92
N LYS A 248 -7.53 4.33 -4.34
CA LYS A 248 -8.25 5.59 -4.16
C LYS A 248 -8.26 6.05 -2.71
N LYS A 249 -8.48 5.13 -1.79
CA LYS A 249 -8.41 5.42 -0.36
C LYS A 249 -7.02 5.85 0.12
N THR A 250 -5.93 5.44 -0.53
CA THR A 250 -4.56 5.71 -0.05
C THR A 250 -3.90 6.88 -0.78
N TYR A 251 -4.07 6.94 -2.09
CA TYR A 251 -3.41 7.89 -3.00
C TYR A 251 -4.40 8.85 -3.67
N LEU A 252 -5.67 8.84 -3.26
CA LEU A 252 -6.75 9.67 -3.79
C LEU A 252 -7.13 9.40 -5.26
N SER A 253 -6.49 8.43 -5.90
CA SER A 253 -6.84 7.94 -7.24
C SER A 253 -6.89 6.41 -7.29
N PRO A 254 -7.85 5.82 -8.03
CA PRO A 254 -7.86 4.40 -8.33
C PRO A 254 -6.81 3.98 -9.37
N LEU A 255 -6.28 4.91 -10.18
CA LEU A 255 -5.25 4.68 -11.20
C LEU A 255 -3.89 5.17 -10.70
N VAL A 256 -3.01 4.22 -10.36
CA VAL A 256 -1.69 4.50 -9.78
C VAL A 256 -0.61 3.57 -10.35
N PHE A 257 0.62 4.08 -10.49
CA PHE A 257 1.82 3.25 -10.69
C PHE A 257 2.80 3.47 -9.53
N MET A 258 3.53 2.42 -9.14
CA MET A 258 4.48 2.45 -8.01
C MET A 258 5.89 2.05 -8.49
N ASP A 259 6.93 2.79 -8.10
CA ASP A 259 8.34 2.57 -8.54
C ASP A 259 8.81 1.10 -8.47
N SER A 260 8.39 0.33 -7.46
CA SER A 260 8.85 -1.06 -7.32
C SER A 260 8.04 -2.09 -8.11
N MET A 261 6.97 -1.66 -8.79
CA MET A 261 6.05 -2.51 -9.54
C MET A 261 6.19 -2.36 -11.05
N VAL A 262 6.90 -1.33 -11.52
CA VAL A 262 7.07 -1.04 -12.93
C VAL A 262 8.55 -0.95 -13.29
N ASP A 263 8.87 -1.10 -14.56
CA ASP A 263 10.24 -1.06 -15.09
C ASP A 263 10.74 0.37 -15.36
N LYS A 264 9.82 1.34 -15.47
CA LYS A 264 10.11 2.77 -15.64
C LYS A 264 10.10 3.51 -14.31
N SER A 265 10.95 4.53 -14.18
CA SER A 265 10.92 5.38 -12.97
C SER A 265 9.64 6.22 -12.90
N ILE A 266 9.11 6.50 -11.71
CA ILE A 266 7.97 7.39 -11.57
C ILE A 266 8.26 8.79 -12.12
N ALA A 267 9.51 9.26 -12.08
CA ALA A 267 9.90 10.53 -12.67
C ALA A 267 9.79 10.53 -14.21
N GLU A 268 10.20 9.43 -14.86
CA GLU A 268 10.05 9.22 -16.31
C GLU A 268 8.57 9.18 -16.71
N ILE A 269 7.76 8.39 -15.99
CA ILE A 269 6.32 8.29 -16.23
C ILE A 269 5.64 9.66 -16.05
N ALA A 270 6.00 10.40 -15.00
CA ALA A 270 5.51 11.75 -14.74
C ALA A 270 5.89 12.72 -15.87
N ALA A 271 7.14 12.71 -16.32
CA ALA A 271 7.61 13.59 -17.37
C ALA A 271 6.91 13.30 -18.72
N SER A 272 6.75 12.03 -19.09
CA SER A 272 6.00 11.62 -20.28
C SER A 272 4.52 11.96 -20.18
N ALA A 273 3.89 11.73 -19.03
CA ALA A 273 2.49 12.09 -18.84
C ALA A 273 2.28 13.61 -18.90
N ALA A 274 3.19 14.41 -18.32
CA ALA A 274 3.17 15.87 -18.45
C ALA A 274 3.30 16.32 -19.91
N ALA A 275 4.20 15.68 -20.67
CA ALA A 275 4.46 16.00 -22.06
C ALA A 275 3.25 15.70 -22.97
N TRP A 276 2.58 14.56 -22.77
CA TRP A 276 1.42 14.17 -23.57
C TRP A 276 0.13 14.89 -23.18
N SER A 277 -0.15 14.99 -21.89
CA SER A 277 -1.42 15.53 -21.41
C SER A 277 -1.47 17.06 -21.36
N GLY A 278 -0.32 17.72 -21.29
CA GLY A 278 -0.24 19.15 -20.95
C GLY A 278 -0.69 19.47 -19.51
N ILE A 279 -1.00 18.46 -18.69
CA ILE A 279 -1.44 18.63 -17.31
C ILE A 279 -0.21 18.84 -16.42
N ALA A 280 -0.26 19.87 -15.58
CA ALA A 280 0.79 20.10 -14.60
C ALA A 280 0.90 18.93 -13.62
N VAL A 281 2.08 18.30 -13.59
CA VAL A 281 2.38 17.25 -12.62
C VAL A 281 2.94 17.89 -11.36
N SER A 282 2.34 17.56 -10.22
CA SER A 282 2.81 18.03 -8.92
C SER A 282 3.58 16.95 -8.17
N LYS A 283 4.74 17.30 -7.63
CA LYS A 283 5.52 16.45 -6.73
C LYS A 283 5.53 17.04 -5.32
N ALA A 284 5.27 16.21 -4.31
CA ALA A 284 5.44 16.62 -2.92
C ALA A 284 6.93 16.84 -2.61
N GLY A 285 7.28 18.04 -2.16
CA GLY A 285 8.61 18.38 -1.63
C GLY A 285 8.95 17.73 -0.30
#